data_AF-A0A328TW26-F1
#
_entry.id   AF-A0A328TW26-F1
#
_cell.length_a   1.000
_cell.length_b   1.000
_cell.length_c   1.000
_cell.angle_alpha   90.00
_cell.angle_beta   90.00
_cell.angle_gamma   90.00
#
_symmetry.space_group_name_H-M   'P 1'
#
loop_
_entity.id
_entity.type
_entity.pdbx_description
1 polymer ?
#
loop_
_entity_poly.entity_id
_entity_poly.type
_entity_poly.pdbx_seq_one_letter_code
_entity_poly.pdbx_strand_id
1 'polypeptide(L)'
;MTEIKRYEDDIASLQEQLSSYSMSAGQADQRKAESDAVRVALGFSADSDDVAPCDLVDAIAALQEQVRAAESNKWKPEFCPVTKRPFFMWIERPGGGMVPTYGGPYDSYTIPVVDSDGEFSCERYDHDEGAWVDDVCLSHRLIDDQMHVLDDAALREIRAQAVEGFAEHIAFYHSDSKSHALDYAARIRAGE
;
A
#
# COMPACT_ATOMS: atom_id res chain seq x y z
N MET A 1 -74.60 -20.62 0.65
CA MET A 1 -73.96 -19.31 0.37
C MET A 1 -72.66 -19.08 1.16
N THR A 2 -72.20 -20.05 1.94
CA THR A 2 -70.99 -19.98 2.79
C THR A 2 -69.74 -20.57 2.10
N GLU A 3 -69.89 -21.62 1.31
CA GLU A 3 -68.76 -22.27 0.62
C GLU A 3 -68.22 -21.45 -0.55
N ILE A 4 -69.09 -20.74 -1.29
CA ILE A 4 -68.69 -19.88 -2.40
C ILE A 4 -67.78 -18.75 -1.91
N LYS A 5 -68.14 -18.08 -0.80
CA LYS A 5 -67.30 -17.05 -0.18
C LYS A 5 -65.94 -17.59 0.26
N ARG A 6 -65.92 -18.79 0.85
CA ARG A 6 -64.67 -19.44 1.24
C ARG A 6 -63.76 -19.69 0.03
N TYR A 7 -64.32 -20.17 -1.08
CA TYR A 7 -63.54 -20.37 -2.30
C TYR A 7 -63.06 -19.06 -2.93
N GLU A 8 -63.83 -17.98 -2.86
CA GLU A 8 -63.40 -16.65 -3.29
C GLU A 8 -62.21 -16.13 -2.46
N ASP A 9 -62.28 -16.30 -1.14
CA ASP A 9 -61.20 -15.93 -0.22
C ASP A 9 -59.94 -16.79 -0.45
N ASP A 10 -60.11 -18.10 -0.67
CA ASP A 10 -59.00 -19.03 -0.98
C ASP A 10 -58.33 -18.66 -2.33
N ILE A 11 -59.12 -18.32 -3.36
CA ILE A 11 -58.61 -17.87 -4.66
C ILE A 11 -57.83 -16.57 -4.51
N ALA A 12 -58.35 -15.61 -3.75
CA ALA A 12 -57.67 -14.33 -3.50
C ALA A 12 -56.32 -14.53 -2.79
N SER A 13 -56.29 -15.39 -1.75
CA SER A 13 -55.05 -15.71 -1.02
C SER A 13 -54.02 -16.42 -1.91
N LEU A 14 -54.46 -17.37 -2.74
CA LEU A 14 -53.57 -18.07 -3.68
C LEU A 14 -53.05 -17.15 -4.78
N GLN A 15 -53.85 -16.21 -5.25
CA GLN A 15 -53.43 -15.21 -6.23
C GLN A 15 -52.42 -14.23 -5.63
N GLU A 16 -52.59 -13.83 -4.36
CA GLU A 16 -51.62 -13.00 -3.64
C GLU A 16 -50.30 -13.75 -3.44
N GLN A 17 -50.34 -15.01 -3.02
CA GLN A 17 -49.16 -15.86 -2.92
C GLN A 17 -48.48 -16.02 -4.29
N LEU A 18 -49.24 -16.31 -5.34
CA LEU A 18 -48.71 -16.40 -6.71
C LEU A 18 -48.10 -15.08 -7.16
N SER A 19 -48.66 -13.92 -6.80
CA SER A 19 -48.09 -12.62 -7.14
C SER A 19 -46.71 -12.40 -6.52
N SER A 20 -46.47 -12.95 -5.31
CA SER A 20 -45.17 -12.89 -4.64
C SER A 20 -44.09 -13.76 -5.30
N TYR A 21 -44.51 -14.86 -5.93
CA TYR A 21 -43.63 -15.80 -6.63
C TYR A 21 -43.64 -15.63 -8.16
N SER A 22 -44.52 -14.79 -8.69
CA SER A 22 -44.70 -14.54 -10.12
C SER A 22 -43.60 -13.61 -10.61
N MET A 23 -42.54 -14.22 -11.14
CA MET A 23 -41.53 -13.53 -11.92
C MET A 23 -41.99 -13.46 -13.37
N SER A 24 -41.92 -12.29 -14.00
CA SER A 24 -42.17 -12.21 -15.46
C SER A 24 -41.11 -13.01 -16.22
N ALA A 25 -41.44 -13.48 -17.42
CA ALA A 25 -40.49 -14.23 -18.27
C ALA A 25 -39.17 -13.47 -18.46
N GLY A 26 -39.22 -12.16 -18.72
CA GLY A 26 -38.02 -11.34 -18.87
C GLY A 26 -37.19 -11.21 -17.60
N GLN A 27 -37.82 -11.17 -16.41
CA GLN A 27 -37.09 -11.15 -15.14
C GLN A 27 -36.42 -12.51 -14.83
N ALA A 28 -37.07 -13.62 -15.20
CA ALA A 28 -36.50 -14.94 -15.06
C ALA A 28 -35.28 -15.14 -15.98
N ASP A 29 -35.41 -14.71 -17.23
CA ASP A 29 -34.31 -14.75 -18.20
C ASP A 29 -33.13 -13.87 -17.75
N GLN A 30 -33.41 -12.66 -17.23
CA GLN A 30 -32.38 -11.78 -16.67
C GLN A 30 -31.66 -12.42 -15.49
N ARG A 31 -32.40 -12.97 -14.50
CA ARG A 31 -31.77 -13.62 -13.35
C ARG A 31 -30.96 -14.84 -13.74
N LYS A 32 -31.41 -15.61 -14.74
CA LYS A 32 -30.64 -16.73 -15.28
C LYS A 32 -29.33 -16.24 -15.90
N ALA A 33 -29.39 -15.22 -16.76
CA ALA A 33 -28.21 -14.65 -17.38
C ALA A 33 -27.21 -14.09 -16.35
N GLU A 34 -27.69 -13.40 -15.31
CA GLU A 34 -26.86 -12.91 -14.20
C GLU A 34 -26.21 -14.07 -13.43
N SER A 35 -26.97 -15.13 -13.14
CA SER A 35 -26.46 -16.34 -12.46
C SER A 35 -25.38 -17.06 -13.28
N ASP A 36 -25.60 -17.23 -14.58
CA ASP A 36 -24.66 -17.87 -15.48
C ASP A 36 -23.36 -17.04 -15.60
N ALA A 37 -23.48 -15.70 -15.66
CA ALA A 37 -22.33 -14.80 -15.67
C ALA A 37 -21.49 -14.90 -14.39
N VAL A 38 -22.13 -14.92 -13.22
CA VAL A 38 -21.44 -15.08 -11.92
C VAL A 38 -20.72 -16.43 -11.86
N ARG A 39 -21.38 -17.52 -12.29
CA ARG A 39 -20.82 -18.86 -12.30
C ARG A 39 -19.57 -18.95 -13.18
N VAL A 40 -19.63 -18.38 -14.39
CA VAL A 40 -18.47 -18.30 -15.30
C VAL A 40 -17.35 -17.47 -14.68
N ALA A 41 -17.65 -16.34 -14.03
CA ALA A 41 -16.65 -15.51 -13.36
C ALA A 41 -15.95 -16.23 -12.19
N LEU A 42 -16.66 -17.13 -11.51
CA LEU A 42 -16.12 -18.00 -10.46
C LEU A 42 -15.32 -19.20 -11.01
N GLY A 43 -15.28 -19.39 -12.33
CA GLY A 43 -14.51 -20.46 -12.99
C GLY A 43 -15.28 -21.77 -13.24
N PHE A 44 -16.61 -21.75 -13.11
CA PHE A 44 -17.47 -22.91 -13.38
C PHE A 44 -18.06 -22.87 -14.79
N SER A 45 -18.56 -24.01 -15.29
CA SER A 45 -19.29 -24.10 -16.56
C SER A 45 -20.58 -23.29 -16.52
N ALA A 46 -21.01 -22.75 -17.66
CA ALA A 46 -22.31 -22.07 -17.76
C ALA A 46 -23.48 -23.04 -17.54
N ASP A 47 -23.31 -24.32 -17.83
CA ASP A 47 -24.31 -25.36 -17.56
C ASP A 47 -24.18 -25.84 -16.11
N SER A 48 -25.28 -25.76 -15.35
CA SER A 48 -25.33 -26.00 -13.89
C SER A 48 -25.12 -27.45 -13.46
N ASP A 49 -24.74 -28.33 -14.37
CA ASP A 49 -24.69 -29.77 -14.15
C ASP A 49 -23.47 -30.20 -13.31
N ASP A 50 -22.43 -29.37 -13.26
CA ASP A 50 -21.16 -29.64 -12.56
C ASP A 50 -20.97 -28.83 -11.26
N VAL A 51 -22.02 -28.19 -10.73
CA VAL A 51 -21.90 -27.25 -9.60
C VAL A 51 -22.78 -27.66 -8.43
N ALA A 52 -22.17 -28.16 -7.36
CA ALA A 52 -22.89 -28.35 -6.10
C ALA A 52 -23.03 -27.01 -5.36
N PRO A 53 -24.10 -26.81 -4.56
CA PRO A 53 -24.27 -25.59 -3.77
C PRO A 53 -23.08 -25.29 -2.83
N CYS A 54 -22.36 -26.31 -2.35
CA CYS A 54 -21.16 -26.12 -1.53
C CYS A 54 -20.00 -25.50 -2.31
N ASP A 55 -19.82 -25.87 -3.59
CA ASP A 55 -18.70 -25.38 -4.41
C ASP A 55 -18.80 -23.87 -4.64
N LEU A 56 -20.03 -23.36 -4.83
CA LEU A 56 -20.29 -21.92 -4.94
C LEU A 56 -19.98 -21.19 -3.64
N VAL A 57 -20.36 -21.76 -2.49
CA VAL A 57 -20.09 -21.18 -1.17
C VAL A 57 -18.59 -21.10 -0.93
N ASP A 58 -17.86 -22.16 -1.25
CA ASP A 58 -16.41 -22.24 -1.08
C ASP A 58 -15.68 -21.27 -2.01
N ALA A 59 -16.09 -21.17 -3.28
CA ALA A 59 -15.52 -20.22 -4.25
C ALA A 59 -15.75 -18.76 -3.83
N ILE A 60 -16.96 -18.44 -3.35
CA ILE A 60 -17.27 -17.10 -2.82
C ILE A 60 -16.44 -16.81 -1.57
N ALA A 61 -16.32 -17.76 -0.65
CA ALA A 61 -15.51 -17.59 0.55
C ALA A 61 -14.03 -17.36 0.22
N ALA A 62 -13.48 -18.10 -0.75
CA ALA A 62 -12.12 -17.93 -1.23
C ALA A 62 -11.89 -16.53 -1.83
N LEU A 63 -12.81 -16.04 -2.68
CA LEU A 63 -12.73 -14.69 -3.22
C LEU A 63 -12.83 -13.62 -2.14
N GLN A 64 -13.74 -13.78 -1.17
CA GLN A 64 -13.85 -12.86 -0.05
C GLN A 64 -12.58 -12.80 0.79
N GLU A 65 -11.88 -13.93 0.95
CA GLU A 65 -10.59 -13.96 1.64
C GLU A 65 -9.49 -13.26 0.81
N GLN A 66 -9.44 -13.48 -0.50
CA GLN A 66 -8.52 -12.76 -1.38
C GLN A 66 -8.73 -11.24 -1.33
N VAL A 67 -9.99 -10.79 -1.35
CA VAL A 67 -10.34 -9.37 -1.21
C VAL A 67 -9.88 -8.83 0.15
N ARG A 68 -10.17 -9.55 1.25
CA ARG A 68 -9.71 -9.15 2.59
C ARG A 68 -8.19 -9.10 2.71
N ALA A 69 -7.49 -10.08 2.14
CA ALA A 69 -6.03 -10.10 2.12
C ALA A 69 -5.48 -8.89 1.34
N ALA A 70 -6.04 -8.60 0.16
CA ALA A 70 -5.66 -7.44 -0.65
C ALA A 70 -5.94 -6.11 0.06
N GLU A 71 -7.03 -6.01 0.82
CA GLU A 71 -7.34 -4.84 1.66
C GLU A 71 -6.41 -4.72 2.86
N SER A 72 -6.06 -5.83 3.51
CA SER A 72 -5.17 -5.86 4.67
C SER A 72 -3.73 -5.44 4.32
N ASN A 73 -3.30 -5.64 3.07
CA ASN A 73 -1.97 -5.25 2.60
C ASN A 73 -1.86 -3.75 2.26
N LYS A 74 -2.92 -2.96 2.46
CA LYS A 74 -2.93 -1.51 2.26
C LYS A 74 -2.31 -0.80 3.47
N TRP A 75 -1.00 -0.91 3.62
CA TRP A 75 -0.28 -0.15 4.65
C TRP A 75 -0.15 1.33 4.25
N LYS A 76 -0.38 2.23 5.22
CA LYS A 76 -0.15 3.66 5.07
C LYS A 76 0.13 4.32 6.42
N PRO A 77 0.96 5.37 6.49
CA PRO A 77 1.01 6.24 7.65
C PRO A 77 -0.24 7.13 7.75
N GLU A 78 -0.60 7.55 8.97
CA GLU A 78 -1.72 8.48 9.22
C GLU A 78 -1.46 9.88 8.64
N PHE A 79 -0.20 10.31 8.66
CA PHE A 79 0.26 11.57 8.09
C PHE A 79 1.37 11.30 7.08
N CYS A 80 1.41 12.09 6.00
CA CYS A 80 2.49 12.01 5.03
C CYS A 80 3.83 12.27 5.74
N PRO A 81 4.83 11.39 5.63
CA PRO A 81 6.11 11.55 6.32
C PRO A 81 6.84 12.85 5.95
N VAL A 82 6.69 13.28 4.70
CA VAL A 82 7.36 14.47 4.14
C VAL A 82 6.52 15.73 4.36
N THR A 83 5.27 15.76 3.87
CA THR A 83 4.45 16.99 3.88
C THR A 83 3.60 17.17 5.13
N LYS A 84 3.54 16.15 6.01
CA LYS A 84 2.70 16.10 7.22
C LYS A 84 1.20 16.28 6.98
N ARG A 85 0.75 16.22 5.72
CA ARG A 85 -0.67 16.23 5.37
C ARG A 85 -1.35 14.98 5.92
N PRO A 86 -2.60 15.08 6.42
CA PRO A 86 -3.34 13.90 6.87
C PRO A 86 -3.68 13.01 5.70
N PHE A 87 -3.77 11.70 5.95
CA PHE A 87 -4.32 10.77 4.98
C PHE A 87 -5.75 11.17 4.62
N PHE A 88 -6.06 11.13 3.34
CA PHE A 88 -7.38 11.43 2.82
C PHE A 88 -8.09 10.16 2.34
N MET A 89 -7.61 9.51 1.27
CA MET A 89 -8.22 8.29 0.74
C MET A 89 -7.25 7.47 -0.13
N TRP A 90 -7.67 6.29 -0.56
CA TRP A 90 -6.98 5.52 -1.60
C TRP A 90 -7.57 5.87 -2.96
N ILE A 91 -6.70 6.12 -3.95
CA ILE A 91 -7.11 6.45 -5.32
C ILE A 91 -6.34 5.55 -6.28
N GLU A 92 -7.02 5.07 -7.32
CA GLU A 92 -6.39 4.29 -8.38
C GLU A 92 -5.62 5.20 -9.33
N ARG A 93 -4.37 4.85 -9.62
CA ARG A 93 -3.52 5.62 -10.53
C ARG A 93 -3.56 5.03 -11.95
N PRO A 94 -3.54 5.83 -13.03
CA PRO A 94 -3.32 5.32 -14.37
C PRO A 94 -2.06 4.43 -14.44
N GLY A 95 -2.24 3.17 -14.81
CA GLY A 95 -1.13 2.19 -14.92
C GLY A 95 -0.47 1.81 -13.58
N GLY A 96 -1.02 2.25 -12.45
CA GLY A 96 -0.58 1.92 -11.10
C GLY A 96 -1.74 1.41 -10.27
N GLY A 97 -1.47 0.54 -9.29
CA GLY A 97 -2.54 0.11 -8.38
C GLY A 97 -3.11 1.27 -7.53
N MET A 98 -3.92 0.91 -6.55
CA MET A 98 -4.40 1.84 -5.53
C MET A 98 -3.21 2.43 -4.76
N VAL A 99 -3.17 3.77 -4.65
CA VAL A 99 -2.15 4.51 -3.89
C VAL A 99 -2.80 5.34 -2.78
N PRO A 100 -2.15 5.51 -1.61
CA PRO A 100 -2.68 6.35 -0.55
C PRO A 100 -2.39 7.81 -0.87
N THR A 101 -3.40 8.67 -0.75
CA THR A 101 -3.28 10.12 -0.96
C THR A 101 -3.50 10.92 0.32
N TYR A 102 -2.85 12.07 0.39
CA TYR A 102 -2.75 12.94 1.56
C TYR A 102 -3.11 14.37 1.20
N GLY A 103 -3.87 15.07 2.05
CA GLY A 103 -4.33 16.42 1.76
C GLY A 103 -5.75 16.66 2.22
N GLY A 104 -6.61 17.05 1.27
CA GLY A 104 -8.00 17.42 1.57
C GLY A 104 -8.93 17.23 0.37
N PRO A 105 -10.17 17.75 0.46
CA PRO A 105 -11.24 17.46 -0.48
C PRO A 105 -11.09 18.12 -1.87
N TYR A 106 -10.18 19.07 -2.03
CA TYR A 106 -9.93 19.76 -3.30
C TYR A 106 -8.78 19.10 -4.07
N ASP A 107 -7.63 18.98 -3.40
CA ASP A 107 -6.44 18.31 -3.95
C ASP A 107 -5.92 17.29 -2.94
N SER A 108 -5.57 16.11 -3.45
CA SER A 108 -4.86 15.08 -2.68
C SER A 108 -3.60 14.63 -3.41
N TYR A 109 -2.58 14.24 -2.65
CA TYR A 109 -1.24 14.07 -3.18
C TYR A 109 -0.65 12.74 -2.72
N THR A 110 0.17 12.10 -3.56
CA THR A 110 0.91 10.92 -3.15
C THR A 110 2.03 11.26 -2.16
N ILE A 111 2.60 10.25 -1.51
CA ILE A 111 3.80 10.45 -0.69
C ILE A 111 4.94 10.87 -1.63
N PRO A 112 5.61 12.00 -1.38
CA PRO A 112 6.67 12.47 -2.26
C PRO A 112 7.81 11.46 -2.39
N VAL A 113 8.31 11.34 -3.60
CA VAL A 113 9.45 10.49 -3.97
C VAL A 113 10.63 11.39 -4.32
N VAL A 114 11.84 10.96 -3.99
CA VAL A 114 13.07 11.67 -4.35
C VAL A 114 13.42 11.32 -5.79
N ASP A 115 13.63 12.34 -6.61
CA ASP A 115 14.07 12.19 -8.00
C ASP A 115 15.61 12.02 -8.11
N SER A 116 16.13 11.94 -9.33
CA SER A 116 17.57 11.82 -9.58
C SER A 116 18.38 13.04 -9.18
N ASP A 117 17.74 14.20 -9.07
CA ASP A 117 18.36 15.48 -8.73
C ASP A 117 18.31 15.76 -7.22
N GLY A 118 17.67 14.86 -6.45
CA GLY A 118 17.52 14.95 -5.00
C GLY A 118 16.38 15.87 -4.55
N GLU A 119 15.50 16.27 -5.47
CA GLU A 119 14.27 17.01 -5.17
C GLU A 119 13.12 16.04 -4.92
N PHE A 120 12.15 16.49 -4.11
CA PHE A 120 10.95 15.70 -3.85
C PHE A 120 9.86 16.08 -4.83
N SER A 121 9.33 15.11 -5.57
CA SER A 121 8.13 15.29 -6.40
C SER A 121 6.99 14.43 -5.89
N CYS A 122 5.75 14.87 -6.10
CA CYS A 122 4.57 14.07 -5.82
C CYS A 122 3.49 14.28 -6.88
N GLU A 123 2.73 13.21 -7.13
CA GLU A 123 1.59 13.21 -8.03
C GLU A 123 0.40 13.88 -7.33
N ARG A 124 -0.36 14.69 -8.07
CA ARG A 124 -1.57 15.35 -7.57
C ARG A 124 -2.81 14.76 -8.22
N TYR A 125 -3.80 14.47 -7.39
CA TYR A 125 -5.16 14.18 -7.83
C TYR A 125 -6.06 15.38 -7.54
N ASP A 126 -6.60 15.95 -8.60
CA ASP A 126 -7.57 17.05 -8.57
C ASP A 126 -8.98 16.45 -8.44
N HIS A 127 -9.67 16.74 -7.34
CA HIS A 127 -11.01 16.20 -7.07
C HIS A 127 -12.11 16.96 -7.78
N ASP A 128 -11.86 18.20 -8.22
CA ASP A 128 -12.82 18.97 -8.98
C ASP A 128 -12.87 18.47 -10.43
N GLU A 129 -11.73 18.13 -11.01
CA GLU A 129 -11.62 17.52 -12.34
C GLU A 129 -11.78 16.00 -12.32
N GLY A 130 -11.56 15.36 -11.18
CA GLY A 130 -11.61 13.90 -11.03
C GLY A 130 -10.47 13.19 -11.78
N ALA A 131 -9.30 13.82 -11.83
CA ALA A 131 -8.18 13.37 -12.65
C ALA A 131 -6.83 13.54 -11.94
N TRP A 132 -5.88 12.71 -12.35
CA TRP A 132 -4.47 12.90 -12.01
C TRP A 132 -3.90 14.02 -12.87
N VAL A 133 -3.23 14.97 -12.23
CA VAL A 133 -2.61 16.14 -12.86
C VAL A 133 -1.09 16.07 -12.67
N ASP A 134 -0.35 16.74 -13.54
CA ASP A 134 1.12 16.79 -13.56
C ASP A 134 1.73 17.02 -12.17
N ASP A 135 2.92 16.43 -12.00
CA ASP A 135 3.66 16.37 -10.75
C ASP A 135 3.96 17.75 -10.17
N VAL A 136 3.82 17.84 -8.85
CA VAL A 136 4.21 19.02 -8.09
C VAL A 136 5.57 18.78 -7.44
N CYS A 137 6.57 19.55 -7.85
CA CYS A 137 7.87 19.59 -7.19
C CYS A 137 7.78 20.35 -5.86
N LEU A 138 8.26 19.72 -4.81
CA LEU A 138 8.38 20.31 -3.48
C LEU A 138 9.79 20.85 -3.31
N SER A 139 9.89 22.11 -2.88
CA SER A 139 11.16 22.77 -2.52
C SER A 139 11.71 22.29 -1.18
N HIS A 140 11.64 20.99 -0.91
CA HIS A 140 12.26 20.35 0.25
C HIS A 140 13.48 19.57 -0.23
N ARG A 141 14.53 19.53 0.58
CA ARG A 141 15.75 18.73 0.33
C ARG A 141 16.03 17.89 1.56
N LEU A 142 16.44 16.64 1.34
CA LEU A 142 17.01 15.83 2.42
C LEU A 142 18.32 16.47 2.87
N ILE A 143 18.36 16.91 4.11
CA ILE A 143 19.60 17.25 4.79
C ILE A 143 19.90 16.07 5.70
N ASP A 144 20.94 15.32 5.35
CA ASP A 144 21.46 14.30 6.25
C ASP A 144 22.29 15.00 7.33
N ASP A 145 21.73 15.14 8.53
CA ASP A 145 22.39 15.71 9.70
C ASP A 145 23.36 14.72 10.38
N GLN A 146 23.40 13.47 9.91
CA GLN A 146 24.29 12.40 10.36
C GLN A 146 25.44 12.13 9.38
N MET A 147 25.43 12.76 8.20
CA MET A 147 26.58 12.83 7.30
C MET A 147 27.67 13.72 7.90
N HIS A 148 28.46 13.16 8.82
CA HIS A 148 29.77 13.70 9.12
C HIS A 148 30.62 13.60 7.85
N VAL A 149 30.69 14.70 7.09
CA VAL A 149 31.75 14.91 6.10
C VAL A 149 33.03 15.15 6.90
N LEU A 150 33.62 14.07 7.43
CA LEU A 150 35.01 14.09 7.85
C LEU A 150 35.79 14.20 6.55
N ASP A 151 36.44 15.34 6.34
CA ASP A 151 37.42 15.43 5.27
C ASP A 151 38.56 14.43 5.53
N ASP A 152 39.33 14.12 4.49
CA ASP A 152 40.44 13.17 4.59
C ASP A 152 41.44 13.56 5.70
N ALA A 153 41.55 14.86 6.02
CA ALA A 153 42.40 15.34 7.09
C ALA A 153 41.83 14.97 8.48
N ALA A 154 40.54 15.13 8.71
CA ALA A 154 39.85 14.75 9.94
C ALA A 154 39.87 13.22 10.15
N LEU A 155 39.72 12.46 9.07
CA LEU A 155 39.87 10.99 9.10
C LEU A 155 41.30 10.55 9.45
N ARG A 156 42.32 11.20 8.89
CA ARG A 156 43.73 10.96 9.26
C ARG A 156 44.00 11.31 10.71
N GLU A 157 43.47 12.43 11.20
CA GLU A 157 43.66 12.86 12.58
C GLU A 157 43.05 11.87 13.58
N ILE A 158 41.80 11.44 13.37
CA ILE A 158 41.13 10.45 14.22
C ILE A 158 41.91 9.12 14.23
N ARG A 159 42.40 8.69 13.06
CA ARG A 159 43.19 7.46 12.94
C ARG A 159 44.54 7.57 13.65
N ALA A 160 45.21 8.72 13.57
CA ALA A 160 46.45 8.97 14.30
C ALA A 160 46.23 8.96 15.82
N GLN A 161 45.17 9.62 16.31
CA GLN A 161 44.82 9.63 17.73
C GLN A 161 44.49 8.23 18.27
N ALA A 162 43.81 7.39 17.49
CA ALA A 162 43.55 6.00 17.88
C ALA A 162 44.84 5.19 18.03
N VAL A 163 45.82 5.40 17.13
CA VAL A 163 47.14 4.75 17.22
C VAL A 163 47.93 5.26 18.41
N GLU A 164 47.89 6.56 18.71
CA GLU A 164 48.54 7.16 19.88
C GLU A 164 47.94 6.62 21.20
N GLY A 165 46.61 6.53 21.29
CA GLY A 165 45.93 5.94 22.44
C GLY A 165 46.28 4.46 22.62
N PHE A 166 46.41 3.71 21.52
CA PHE A 166 46.89 2.33 21.57
C PHE A 166 48.38 2.24 21.97
N ALA A 167 49.21 3.19 21.53
CA ALA A 167 50.62 3.28 21.89
C ALA A 167 50.82 3.41 23.40
N GLU A 168 49.96 4.17 24.09
CA GLU A 168 49.97 4.27 25.55
C GLU A 168 49.65 2.94 26.23
N HIS A 169 48.75 2.14 25.65
CA HIS A 169 48.39 0.83 26.19
C HIS A 169 49.53 -0.19 26.06
N ILE A 170 50.24 -0.20 24.91
CA ILE A 170 51.33 -1.16 24.66
C ILE A 170 52.68 -0.73 25.27
N ALA A 171 52.82 0.56 25.64
CA ALA A 171 54.01 1.08 26.31
C ALA A 171 54.36 0.36 27.62
N PHE A 172 53.35 -0.27 28.25
CA PHE A 172 53.54 -1.10 29.44
C PHE A 172 54.37 -2.36 29.18
N TYR A 173 54.33 -2.89 27.95
CA TYR A 173 54.91 -4.19 27.64
C TYR A 173 56.27 -4.09 26.96
N HIS A 174 56.48 -3.17 26.01
CA HIS A 174 57.76 -2.95 25.31
C HIS A 174 57.90 -1.47 24.92
N SER A 175 58.95 -0.80 25.41
CA SER A 175 59.19 0.64 25.15
C SER A 175 59.39 0.96 23.67
N ASP A 176 60.02 0.05 22.93
CA ASP A 176 60.36 0.26 21.51
C ASP A 176 59.10 0.24 20.63
N SER A 177 58.10 -0.57 21.01
CA SER A 177 56.81 -0.65 20.34
C SER A 177 56.01 0.65 20.45
N LYS A 178 56.19 1.40 21.55
CA LYS A 178 55.57 2.74 21.71
C LYS A 178 56.11 3.71 20.67
N SER A 179 57.43 3.79 20.53
CA SER A 179 58.09 4.71 19.59
C SER A 179 57.67 4.43 18.15
N HIS A 180 57.58 3.17 17.75
CA HIS A 180 57.10 2.80 16.41
C HIS A 180 55.63 3.17 16.16
N ALA A 181 54.75 3.00 17.15
CA ALA A 181 53.35 3.39 17.02
C ALA A 181 53.17 4.91 16.90
N LEU A 182 53.94 5.69 17.67
CA LEU A 182 53.92 7.16 17.58
C LEU A 182 54.44 7.66 16.23
N ASP A 183 55.51 7.05 15.69
CA ASP A 183 56.03 7.38 14.36
C ASP A 183 55.01 7.04 13.26
N TYR A 184 54.31 5.91 13.37
CA TYR A 184 53.23 5.55 12.46
C TYR A 184 52.05 6.53 12.51
N ALA A 185 51.65 7.00 13.69
CA ALA A 185 50.61 8.01 13.84
C ALA A 185 51.00 9.35 13.18
N ALA A 186 52.26 9.77 13.30
CA ALA A 186 52.77 10.97 12.64
C ALA A 186 52.69 10.88 11.11
N ARG A 187 53.01 9.71 10.54
CA ARG A 187 52.92 9.45 9.09
C ARG A 187 51.48 9.46 8.57
N ILE A 188 50.55 8.88 9.33
CA ILE A 188 49.11 8.97 9.03
C ILE A 188 48.66 10.42 8.95
N ARG A 189 49.09 11.25 9.91
CA ARG A 189 48.76 12.69 9.97
C ARG A 189 49.37 13.47 8.79
N ALA A 190 50.54 13.06 8.31
CA ALA A 190 51.21 13.60 7.12
C ALA A 190 50.60 13.11 5.78
N GLY A 191 49.79 12.04 5.80
CA GLY A 191 49.19 11.45 4.62
C GLY A 191 50.12 10.52 3.82
N GLU A 192 51.12 9.94 4.49
CA GLU A 192 52.08 8.94 3.95
C GLU A 192 51.59 7.49 4.13
#